data_AF-A0AAD9NZ26-F1
#
_entry.id   AF-A0AAD9NZ26-F1
#
_cell.length_a   1.000
_cell.length_b   1.000
_cell.length_c   1.000
_cell.angle_alpha   90.00
_cell.angle_beta   90.00
_cell.angle_gamma   90.00
#
_symmetry.space_group_name_H-M   'P 1'
#
loop_
_entity.id
_entity.type
_entity.pdbx_description
1 polymer ?
#
loop_
_entity_poly.entity_id
_entity_poly.type
_entity_poly.pdbx_seq_one_letter_code
_entity_poly.pdbx_strand_id
1 'polypeptide(L)'
;MVTPSDSVYSMVTPSDSVYSMVTPSDSVYSMVTPNDSVYSMVTPSDSVYSMVTPSDSVYSMVTTSDSVYSMVTPSDSVYSMVTTSDSVYSMVTPSDSVYSMVTPSDSVYSMVTTSDSVYSMVTTSDSVYSMVTTSDSVYSMVTPNDSVYSMVTPSDSVYSMVTPSDIVYSMVTTSDSVYSMVTTSDSVYSMVTTSDSVYSMVTTSDSVYPW
;
A
#
# COMPACT_ATOMS: atom_id res chain seq x y z
N MET A 1 23.51 -9.03 9.19
CA MET A 1 22.66 -10.19 9.54
C MET A 1 22.64 -10.30 11.05
N VAL A 2 21.49 -10.04 11.66
CA VAL A 2 21.26 -10.25 13.09
C VAL A 2 20.17 -11.31 13.19
N THR A 3 20.45 -12.42 13.88
CA THR A 3 19.50 -13.52 14.14
C THR A 3 19.29 -13.68 15.65
N PRO A 4 18.72 -12.66 16.33
CA PRO A 4 18.48 -12.77 17.75
C PRO A 4 17.27 -13.68 18.01
N SER A 5 17.32 -14.38 19.13
CA SER A 5 16.26 -15.29 19.58
C SER A 5 15.07 -14.56 20.19
N ASP A 6 15.27 -13.28 20.55
CA ASP A 6 14.30 -12.42 21.23
C ASP A 6 13.91 -11.24 20.33
N SER A 7 12.88 -10.51 20.76
CA SER A 7 12.43 -9.26 20.15
C SER A 7 13.57 -8.30 19.81
N VAL A 8 13.56 -7.74 18.60
CA VAL A 8 14.56 -6.78 18.13
C VAL A 8 14.03 -5.38 18.30
N TYR A 9 14.72 -4.56 19.09
CA TYR A 9 14.52 -3.12 19.10
C TYR A 9 15.72 -2.44 18.45
N SER A 10 15.50 -1.69 17.37
CA SER A 10 16.56 -0.96 16.67
C SER A 10 16.19 0.48 16.40
N MET A 11 17.13 1.38 16.69
CA MET A 11 17.09 2.78 16.29
C MET A 11 18.37 3.08 15.52
N VAL A 12 18.25 3.47 14.25
CA VAL A 12 19.37 3.59 13.32
C VAL A 12 19.30 4.97 12.66
N THR A 13 20.26 5.84 12.98
CA THR A 13 20.33 7.22 12.46
C THR A 13 21.69 7.57 11.80
N PRO A 14 22.20 6.77 10.83
CA PRO A 14 23.51 7.00 10.24
C PRO A 14 23.48 8.12 9.20
N SER A 15 24.65 8.68 8.92
CA SER A 15 24.81 9.72 7.90
C SER A 15 24.92 9.17 6.48
N ASP A 16 25.16 7.87 6.33
CA ASP A 16 25.32 7.17 5.05
C ASP A 16 24.19 6.17 4.82
N SER A 17 24.16 5.60 3.61
CA SER A 17 23.23 4.53 3.20
C SER A 17 23.14 3.40 4.22
N VAL A 18 21.92 2.91 4.47
CA VAL A 18 21.65 1.77 5.36
C VAL A 18 21.33 0.53 4.54
N TYR A 19 22.09 -0.54 4.76
CA TYR A 19 21.73 -1.88 4.33
C TYR A 19 21.44 -2.76 5.54
N SER A 20 20.20 -3.23 5.67
CA SER A 20 19.77 -4.03 6.82
C SER A 20 19.07 -5.32 6.39
N MET A 21 19.47 -6.41 7.04
CA MET A 21 18.81 -7.72 6.95
C MET A 21 18.60 -8.25 8.37
N VAL A 22 17.34 -8.37 8.76
CA VAL A 22 16.89 -8.67 10.14
C VAL A 22 15.96 -9.87 10.09
N THR A 23 16.34 -10.98 10.74
CA THR A 23 15.58 -12.24 10.70
C THR A 23 15.46 -12.87 12.11
N PRO A 24 14.79 -12.20 13.07
CA PRO A 24 14.63 -12.73 14.43
C PRO A 24 13.52 -13.77 14.53
N SER A 25 13.55 -14.55 15.61
CA SER A 25 12.49 -15.51 15.91
C SER A 25 11.22 -14.87 16.51
N ASP A 26 11.29 -13.61 16.89
CA ASP A 26 10.25 -12.87 17.63
C ASP A 26 10.01 -11.50 16.94
N SER A 27 9.28 -10.61 17.59
CA SER A 27 8.84 -9.31 17.07
C SER A 27 9.99 -8.38 16.69
N VAL A 28 9.77 -7.54 15.67
CA VAL A 28 10.70 -6.47 15.27
C VAL A 28 10.07 -5.11 15.52
N TYR A 29 10.76 -4.27 16.28
CA TYR A 29 10.50 -2.84 16.36
C TYR A 29 11.70 -2.08 15.79
N SER A 30 11.46 -1.28 14.74
CA SER A 30 12.53 -0.56 14.05
C SER A 30 12.17 0.90 13.77
N MET A 31 13.15 1.77 14.02
CA MET A 31 13.13 3.17 13.62
C MET A 31 14.42 3.48 12.86
N VAL A 32 14.29 3.86 11.58
CA VAL A 32 15.42 4.06 10.67
C VAL A 32 15.32 5.44 10.03
N THR A 33 16.25 6.34 10.37
CA THR A 33 16.23 7.75 9.92
C THR A 33 17.59 8.22 9.37
N PRO A 34 18.13 7.62 8.29
CA PRO A 34 19.41 8.03 7.72
C PRO A 34 19.29 9.25 6.80
N ASN A 35 20.42 9.90 6.53
CA ASN A 35 20.50 11.01 5.57
C ASN A 35 20.52 10.55 4.10
N ASP A 36 20.62 9.25 3.86
CA ASP A 36 20.84 8.65 2.55
C ASP A 36 19.90 7.43 2.39
N SER A 37 20.03 6.70 1.31
CA SER A 37 19.15 5.61 0.90
C SER A 37 19.06 4.46 1.93
N VAL A 38 17.87 3.84 2.03
CA VAL A 38 17.63 2.66 2.88
C VAL A 38 17.31 1.45 2.01
N TYR A 39 18.05 0.36 2.22
CA TYR A 39 17.70 -0.97 1.76
C TYR A 39 17.46 -1.88 2.97
N SER A 40 16.22 -2.38 3.10
CA SER A 40 15.82 -3.19 4.26
C SER A 40 15.11 -4.48 3.85
N MET A 41 15.53 -5.59 4.43
CA MET A 41 14.84 -6.87 4.39
C MET A 41 14.57 -7.34 5.82
N VAL A 42 13.29 -7.50 6.17
CA VAL A 42 12.84 -7.84 7.52
C VAL A 42 12.00 -9.11 7.44
N THR A 43 12.49 -10.21 8.02
CA THR A 43 11.78 -11.50 8.00
C THR A 43 11.67 -12.17 9.39
N PRO A 44 10.92 -11.59 10.33
CA PRO A 44 10.65 -12.21 11.61
C PRO A 44 9.59 -13.31 11.52
N SER A 45 9.51 -14.13 12.56
CA SER A 45 8.41 -15.10 12.71
C SER A 45 7.14 -14.48 13.32
N ASP A 46 7.27 -13.33 14.00
CA ASP A 46 6.18 -12.61 14.68
C ASP A 46 6.05 -11.18 14.10
N SER A 47 5.39 -10.28 14.81
CA SER A 47 4.93 -8.98 14.38
C SER A 47 6.06 -8.03 13.98
N VAL A 48 5.78 -7.16 13.00
CA VAL A 48 6.69 -6.08 12.57
C VAL A 48 6.06 -4.73 12.85
N TYR A 49 6.80 -3.89 13.56
CA TYR A 49 6.55 -2.45 13.66
C TYR A 49 7.75 -1.69 13.08
N SER A 50 7.53 -0.94 12.01
CA SER A 50 8.59 -0.18 11.34
C SER A 50 8.21 1.29 11.11
N MET A 51 9.18 2.16 11.35
CA MET A 51 9.16 3.57 10.96
C MET A 51 10.45 3.88 10.20
N VAL A 52 10.31 4.31 8.94
CA VAL A 52 11.44 4.55 8.03
C VAL A 52 11.31 5.95 7.42
N THR A 53 12.22 6.86 7.79
CA THR A 53 12.16 8.28 7.39
C THR A 53 13.51 8.82 6.88
N PRO A 54 14.09 8.25 5.80
CA PRO A 54 15.34 8.75 5.25
C PRO A 54 15.17 10.02 4.42
N SER A 55 16.27 10.72 4.17
CA SER A 55 16.26 11.89 3.26
C SER A 55 16.31 11.52 1.77
N ASP A 56 16.51 10.24 1.44
CA ASP A 56 16.58 9.71 0.07
C ASP A 56 15.69 8.47 -0.05
N SER A 57 15.90 7.63 -1.05
CA SER A 57 15.04 6.53 -1.48
C SER A 57 14.97 5.39 -0.47
N VAL A 58 13.81 4.70 -0.45
CA VAL A 58 13.57 3.51 0.37
C VAL A 58 13.29 2.30 -0.53
N TYR A 59 14.03 1.23 -0.31
CA TYR A 59 13.68 -0.12 -0.74
C TYR A 59 13.44 -1.01 0.49
N SER A 60 12.21 -1.50 0.64
CA SER A 60 11.82 -2.32 1.79
C SER A 60 11.10 -3.59 1.36
N MET A 61 11.52 -4.72 1.94
CA MET A 61 10.82 -5.99 1.86
C MET A 61 10.54 -6.52 3.27
N VAL A 62 9.27 -6.81 3.56
CA VAL A 62 8.83 -7.37 4.82
C VAL A 62 8.10 -8.69 4.56
N THR A 63 8.55 -9.77 5.19
CA THR A 63 7.88 -11.08 5.16
C THR A 63 7.74 -11.62 6.57
N THR A 64 6.52 -11.81 7.06
CA THR A 64 6.29 -12.37 8.41
C THR A 64 5.07 -13.30 8.40
N SER A 65 4.94 -14.13 9.43
CA SER A 65 3.72 -14.91 9.66
C SER A 65 2.66 -14.14 10.45
N ASP A 66 2.98 -12.97 11.01
CA ASP A 66 2.08 -12.17 11.86
C ASP A 66 1.90 -10.74 11.31
N SER A 67 1.24 -9.88 12.06
CA SER A 67 0.83 -8.54 11.65
C SER A 67 1.99 -7.61 11.31
N VAL A 68 1.77 -6.73 10.33
CA VAL A 68 2.71 -5.68 9.94
C VAL A 68 2.09 -4.31 10.15
N TYR A 69 2.78 -3.46 10.92
CA TYR A 69 2.53 -2.03 11.01
C TYR A 69 3.73 -1.27 10.44
N SER A 70 3.53 -0.50 9.38
CA SER A 70 4.60 0.21 8.67
C SER A 70 4.25 1.67 8.41
N MET A 71 5.21 2.56 8.70
CA MET A 71 5.18 3.97 8.33
C MET A 71 6.46 4.32 7.56
N VAL A 72 6.33 4.78 6.31
CA VAL A 72 7.46 5.07 5.41
C VAL A 72 7.31 6.49 4.85
N THR A 73 8.20 7.40 5.23
CA THR A 73 8.10 8.84 4.90
C THR A 73 9.43 9.43 4.39
N PRO A 74 10.00 8.94 3.28
CA PRO A 74 11.24 9.49 2.74
C PRO A 74 11.02 10.79 1.97
N SER A 75 12.08 11.54 1.70
CA SER A 75 11.99 12.69 0.79
C SER A 75 11.85 12.28 -0.68
N ASP A 76 12.48 11.17 -1.10
CA ASP A 76 12.47 10.67 -2.49
C ASP A 76 11.56 9.42 -2.59
N SER A 77 11.89 8.49 -3.47
CA SER A 77 11.03 7.42 -3.96
C SER A 77 10.93 6.24 -2.99
N VAL A 78 9.79 5.54 -3.04
CA VAL A 78 9.55 4.33 -2.24
C VAL A 78 9.30 3.13 -3.13
N TYR A 79 10.04 2.05 -2.88
CA TYR A 79 9.71 0.70 -3.31
C TYR A 79 9.45 -0.19 -2.09
N SER A 80 8.23 -0.69 -1.94
CA SER A 80 7.82 -1.51 -0.80
C SER A 80 7.12 -2.79 -1.22
N MET A 81 7.55 -3.92 -0.65
CA MET A 81 6.83 -5.19 -0.71
C MET A 81 6.55 -5.72 0.70
N VAL A 82 5.28 -6.05 0.97
CA VAL A 82 4.84 -6.62 2.25
C VAL A 82 4.06 -7.90 1.98
N THR A 83 4.52 -9.00 2.56
CA THR A 83 3.84 -10.31 2.51
C THR A 83 3.65 -10.82 3.93
N THR A 84 2.42 -11.16 4.32
CA THR A 84 2.15 -11.73 5.64
C THR A 84 1.00 -12.73 5.63
N SER A 85 0.93 -13.59 6.64
CA SER A 85 -0.22 -14.46 6.89
C SER A 85 -1.32 -13.79 7.73
N ASP A 86 -1.10 -12.60 8.28
CA ASP A 86 -2.10 -11.84 9.06
C ASP A 86 -2.36 -10.47 8.38
N SER A 87 -2.63 -9.44 9.17
CA SER A 87 -3.12 -8.14 8.76
C SER A 87 -1.97 -7.16 8.46
N VAL A 88 -2.25 -6.19 7.58
CA VAL A 88 -1.31 -5.11 7.25
C VAL A 88 -1.94 -3.75 7.51
N TYR A 89 -1.23 -2.92 8.28
CA TYR A 89 -1.45 -1.49 8.36
C TYR A 89 -0.24 -0.75 7.77
N SER A 90 -0.45 -0.01 6.68
CA SER A 90 0.62 0.68 5.96
C SER A 90 0.27 2.15 5.70
N MET A 91 1.22 3.03 6.01
CA MET A 91 1.18 4.45 5.66
C MET A 91 2.47 4.82 4.92
N VAL A 92 2.33 5.31 3.69
CA VAL A 92 3.46 5.65 2.80
C VAL A 92 3.30 7.09 2.32
N THR A 93 4.21 7.98 2.74
CA THR A 93 4.13 9.41 2.42
C THR A 93 5.45 10.02 1.92
N PRO A 94 5.96 9.62 0.73
CA PRO A 94 7.11 10.26 0.10
C PRO A 94 6.76 11.56 -0.63
N SER A 95 7.78 12.34 -1.01
CA SER A 95 7.57 13.45 -1.96
C SER A 95 7.49 12.96 -3.40
N ASP A 96 8.27 11.93 -3.76
CA ASP A 96 8.38 11.39 -5.11
C ASP A 96 7.60 10.06 -5.26
N SER A 97 7.87 9.33 -6.34
CA SER A 97 7.11 8.16 -6.79
C SER A 97 7.01 7.02 -5.77
N VAL A 98 5.85 6.33 -5.77
CA VAL A 98 5.59 5.14 -4.94
C VAL A 98 5.36 3.91 -5.80
N TYR A 99 6.07 2.83 -5.49
CA TYR A 99 5.76 1.48 -5.91
C TYR A 99 5.48 0.60 -4.68
N SER A 100 4.26 0.06 -4.57
CA SER A 100 3.85 -0.76 -3.42
C SER A 100 3.14 -2.05 -3.86
N MET A 101 3.58 -3.18 -3.29
CA MET A 101 2.89 -4.46 -3.36
C MET A 101 2.59 -4.99 -1.96
N VAL A 102 1.33 -5.30 -1.68
CA VAL A 102 0.86 -5.75 -0.37
C VAL A 102 0.04 -7.03 -0.52
N THR A 103 0.52 -8.13 0.07
CA THR A 103 -0.07 -9.47 -0.06
C THR A 103 -0.26 -10.19 1.29
N PRO A 104 -1.19 -9.74 2.16
CA PRO A 104 -1.58 -10.47 3.36
C PRO A 104 -2.58 -11.60 3.07
N SER A 105 -2.80 -12.45 4.08
CA SER A 105 -3.95 -13.38 4.06
C SER A 105 -5.19 -12.79 4.75
N ASP A 106 -5.03 -11.83 5.66
CA ASP A 106 -6.12 -11.11 6.33
C ASP A 106 -6.20 -9.64 5.85
N SER A 107 -6.77 -8.76 6.65
CA SER A 107 -7.23 -7.44 6.28
C SER A 107 -6.08 -6.48 5.94
N VAL A 108 -6.34 -5.58 4.99
CA VAL A 108 -5.42 -4.51 4.61
C VAL A 108 -6.02 -3.15 4.94
N TYR A 109 -5.24 -2.33 5.65
CA TYR A 109 -5.41 -0.89 5.70
C TYR A 109 -4.19 -0.22 5.07
N SER A 110 -4.39 0.47 3.94
CA SER A 110 -3.33 1.15 3.21
C SER A 110 -3.67 2.61 2.94
N MET A 111 -2.72 3.50 3.25
CA MET A 111 -2.78 4.92 2.92
C MET A 111 -1.50 5.32 2.19
N VAL A 112 -1.66 5.89 0.99
CA VAL A 112 -0.56 6.43 0.19
C VAL A 112 -0.82 7.90 -0.12
N THR A 113 0.15 8.75 0.19
CA THR A 113 0.08 10.19 -0.15
C THR A 113 1.43 10.64 -0.72
N THR A 114 1.46 11.15 -1.94
CA THR A 114 2.70 11.64 -2.57
C THR A 114 2.42 12.83 -3.49
N SER A 115 3.45 13.57 -3.88
CA SER A 115 3.32 14.60 -4.92
C SER A 115 3.46 14.03 -6.34
N ASP A 116 3.89 12.77 -6.48
CA ASP A 116 4.24 12.14 -7.76
C ASP A 116 3.46 10.82 -7.96
N SER A 117 3.79 10.07 -9.00
CA SER A 117 3.04 8.90 -9.45
C SER A 117 2.99 7.76 -8.42
N VAL A 118 1.85 7.07 -8.38
CA VAL A 118 1.64 5.89 -7.53
C VAL A 118 1.35 4.66 -8.37
N TYR A 119 2.10 3.60 -8.12
CA TYR A 119 1.79 2.24 -8.54
C TYR A 119 1.51 1.37 -7.30
N SER A 120 0.29 0.87 -7.16
CA SER A 120 -0.13 0.06 -6.01
C SER A 120 -0.83 -1.23 -6.45
N MET A 121 -0.41 -2.36 -5.87
CA MET A 121 -1.11 -3.63 -5.97
C MET A 121 -1.39 -4.20 -4.59
N VAL A 122 -2.66 -4.54 -4.34
CA VAL A 122 -3.12 -5.13 -3.09
C VAL A 122 -3.90 -6.41 -3.40
N THR A 123 -3.45 -7.53 -2.84
CA THR A 123 -4.11 -8.83 -2.97
C THR A 123 -4.25 -9.45 -1.59
N THR A 124 -5.45 -9.88 -1.20
CA THR A 124 -5.69 -10.51 0.10
C THR A 124 -6.87 -11.48 0.04
N SER A 125 -6.99 -12.36 1.05
CA SER A 125 -8.18 -13.20 1.21
C SER A 125 -9.30 -12.56 2.03
N ASP A 126 -9.08 -11.40 2.66
CA ASP A 126 -10.10 -10.68 3.43
C ASP A 126 -10.36 -9.29 2.83
N SER A 127 -10.69 -8.31 3.66
CA SER A 127 -11.17 -6.99 3.29
C SER A 127 -10.02 -6.01 3.06
N VAL A 128 -10.25 -5.04 2.17
CA VAL A 128 -9.28 -3.97 1.87
C VAL A 128 -9.91 -2.61 2.12
N TYR A 129 -9.22 -1.80 2.92
CA TYR A 129 -9.39 -0.35 2.98
C TYR A 129 -8.16 0.32 2.36
N SER A 130 -8.36 1.03 1.25
CA SER A 130 -7.28 1.71 0.52
C SER A 130 -7.62 3.17 0.25
N MET A 131 -6.68 4.07 0.56
CA MET A 131 -6.74 5.47 0.16
C MET A 131 -5.46 5.89 -0.54
N VAL A 132 -5.60 6.46 -1.74
CA VAL A 132 -4.48 6.97 -2.53
C VAL A 132 -4.75 8.42 -2.93
N THR A 133 -3.86 9.33 -2.52
CA THR A 133 -3.91 10.74 -2.87
C THR A 133 -2.60 11.16 -3.51
N THR A 134 -2.65 11.78 -4.69
CA THR A 134 -1.44 12.28 -5.35
C THR A 134 -1.70 13.52 -6.21
N SER A 135 -0.65 14.28 -6.53
CA SER A 135 -0.71 15.35 -7.52
C SER A 135 -0.44 14.87 -8.96
N ASP A 136 -0.03 13.62 -9.17
CA ASP A 136 0.20 13.03 -10.50
C ASP A 136 -0.75 11.84 -10.71
N SER A 137 -0.29 10.80 -11.41
CA SER A 137 -1.08 9.70 -11.92
C SER A 137 -1.12 8.52 -10.95
N VAL A 138 -2.20 7.74 -11.01
CA VAL A 138 -2.37 6.53 -10.19
C VAL A 138 -2.61 5.32 -11.07
N TYR A 139 -1.82 4.27 -10.84
CA TYR A 139 -2.13 2.91 -11.24
C TYR A 139 -2.41 2.06 -10.00
N SER A 140 -3.64 1.57 -9.86
CA SER A 140 -4.07 0.79 -8.70
C SER A 140 -4.78 -0.51 -9.11
N MET A 141 -4.37 -1.62 -8.51
CA MET A 141 -5.03 -2.92 -8.63
C MET A 141 -5.35 -3.48 -7.25
N VAL A 142 -6.61 -3.79 -6.98
CA VAL A 142 -7.09 -4.27 -5.68
C VAL A 142 -7.94 -5.52 -5.87
N THR A 143 -7.46 -6.66 -5.36
CA THR A 143 -8.04 -8.00 -5.60
C THR A 143 -8.22 -8.80 -4.29
N PRO A 144 -9.17 -8.43 -3.42
CA PRO A 144 -9.51 -9.23 -2.24
C PRO A 144 -10.50 -10.35 -2.55
N ASN A 145 -10.70 -11.29 -1.62
CA ASN A 145 -11.84 -12.21 -1.69
C ASN A 145 -13.10 -11.66 -1.02
N ASP A 146 -12.99 -10.78 -0.02
CA ASP A 146 -14.14 -10.15 0.66
C ASP A 146 -14.39 -8.73 0.09
N SER A 147 -14.54 -7.73 0.95
CA SER A 147 -15.06 -6.41 0.62
C SER A 147 -13.94 -5.40 0.34
N VAL A 148 -14.25 -4.40 -0.50
CA VAL A 148 -13.34 -3.29 -0.80
C VAL A 148 -13.97 -1.96 -0.42
N TYR A 149 -13.20 -1.14 0.30
CA TYR A 149 -13.36 0.30 0.33
C TYR A 149 -12.14 0.96 -0.29
N SER A 150 -12.32 1.68 -1.41
CA SER A 150 -11.26 2.33 -2.17
C SER A 150 -11.59 3.79 -2.44
N MET A 151 -10.65 4.68 -2.14
CA MET A 151 -10.70 6.09 -2.49
C MET A 151 -9.42 6.50 -3.23
N VAL A 152 -9.56 7.03 -4.44
CA VAL A 152 -8.44 7.42 -5.31
C VAL A 152 -8.63 8.87 -5.77
N THR A 153 -7.71 9.76 -5.36
CA THR A 153 -7.80 11.21 -5.60
C THR A 153 -6.51 11.82 -6.20
N PRO A 154 -6.14 11.50 -7.45
CA PRO A 154 -5.07 12.19 -8.16
C PRO A 154 -5.49 13.53 -8.76
N SER A 155 -4.52 14.34 -9.16
CA SER A 155 -4.79 15.50 -10.03
C SER A 155 -4.73 15.16 -11.53
N ASP A 156 -3.96 14.14 -11.92
CA ASP A 156 -3.84 13.65 -13.30
C ASP A 156 -4.57 12.29 -13.45
N SER A 157 -4.05 11.38 -14.27
CA SER A 157 -4.79 10.24 -14.78
C SER A 157 -4.93 9.10 -13.77
N VAL A 158 -6.08 8.41 -13.82
CA VAL A 158 -6.35 7.22 -13.00
C VAL A 158 -6.47 5.99 -13.89
N TYR A 159 -5.73 4.94 -13.55
CA TYR A 159 -6.04 3.57 -13.94
C TYR A 159 -6.34 2.75 -12.68
N SER A 160 -7.58 2.31 -12.52
CA SER A 160 -8.03 1.54 -11.35
C SER A 160 -8.74 0.25 -11.76
N MET A 161 -8.31 -0.86 -11.17
CA MET A 161 -8.95 -2.17 -11.31
C MET A 161 -9.27 -2.72 -9.91
N VAL A 162 -10.54 -3.03 -9.67
CA VAL A 162 -11.05 -3.53 -8.37
C VAL A 162 -11.85 -4.80 -8.61
N THR A 163 -11.38 -5.93 -8.08
CA THR A 163 -11.98 -7.25 -8.32
C THR A 163 -12.23 -8.12 -7.06
N PRO A 164 -13.09 -7.69 -6.12
CA PRO A 164 -13.52 -8.53 -5.00
C PRO A 164 -14.54 -9.60 -5.36
N SER A 165 -14.80 -10.54 -4.44
CA SER A 165 -15.95 -11.43 -4.56
C SER A 165 -17.22 -10.86 -3.91
N ASP A 166 -17.11 -9.92 -2.98
CA ASP A 166 -18.22 -9.34 -2.22
C ASP A 166 -18.42 -7.82 -2.50
N ILE A 167 -18.81 -7.02 -1.52
CA ILE A 167 -19.19 -5.61 -1.72
C ILE A 167 -18.01 -4.72 -2.15
N VAL A 168 -18.25 -3.83 -3.12
CA VAL A 168 -17.34 -2.74 -3.50
C VAL A 168 -17.92 -1.38 -3.12
N TYR A 169 -17.13 -0.59 -2.41
CA TYR A 169 -17.26 0.88 -2.34
C TYR A 169 -16.03 1.51 -3.00
N SER A 170 -16.24 2.20 -4.12
CA SER A 170 -15.16 2.83 -4.88
C SER A 170 -15.48 4.29 -5.20
N MET A 171 -14.58 5.18 -4.83
CA MET A 171 -14.64 6.59 -5.18
C MET A 171 -13.38 7.01 -5.92
N VAL A 172 -13.55 7.53 -7.13
CA VAL A 172 -12.46 8.09 -7.93
C VAL A 172 -12.77 9.55 -8.23
N THR A 173 -11.87 10.45 -7.82
CA THR A 173 -11.98 11.90 -8.13
C THR A 173 -10.68 12.38 -8.75
N THR A 174 -10.74 12.99 -9.93
CA THR A 174 -9.55 13.58 -10.58
C THR A 174 -9.93 14.81 -11.41
N SER A 175 -8.93 15.60 -11.81
CA SER A 175 -9.11 16.65 -12.81
C SER A 175 -8.94 16.17 -14.25
N ASP A 176 -8.34 14.99 -14.48
CA ASP A 176 -8.02 14.44 -15.81
C ASP A 176 -8.68 13.05 -16.03
N SER A 177 -8.09 12.19 -16.83
CA SER A 177 -8.74 11.03 -17.41
C SER A 177 -8.86 9.87 -16.41
N VAL A 178 -10.00 9.19 -16.42
CA VAL A 178 -10.25 8.00 -15.59
C VAL A 178 -10.47 6.78 -16.47
N TYR A 179 -9.68 5.74 -16.23
CA TYR A 179 -9.97 4.36 -16.61
C TYR A 179 -10.26 3.56 -15.32
N SER A 180 -11.50 3.12 -15.14
CA SER A 180 -11.91 2.33 -13.97
C SER A 180 -12.65 1.06 -14.39
N MET A 181 -12.22 -0.07 -13.84
CA MET A 181 -12.87 -1.36 -13.99
C MET A 181 -13.19 -1.93 -12.60
N VAL A 182 -14.47 -2.20 -12.36
CA VAL A 182 -14.94 -2.86 -11.14
C VAL A 182 -15.65 -4.15 -11.53
N THR A 183 -15.18 -5.28 -11.00
CA THR A 183 -15.81 -6.59 -11.20
C THR A 183 -16.06 -7.24 -9.84
N THR A 184 -17.29 -7.65 -9.55
CA THR A 184 -17.60 -8.40 -8.32
C THR A 184 -18.74 -9.39 -8.55
N SER A 185 -18.92 -10.34 -7.63
CA SER A 185 -20.12 -11.18 -7.61
C SER A 185 -21.30 -10.55 -6.86
N ASP A 186 -21.07 -9.50 -6.06
CA ASP A 186 -22.09 -8.83 -5.23
C ASP A 186 -22.20 -7.32 -5.54
N SER A 187 -22.59 -6.51 -4.58
CA SER A 187 -23.05 -5.14 -4.75
C SER A 187 -21.91 -4.17 -5.03
N VAL A 188 -22.15 -3.22 -5.94
CA VAL A 188 -21.19 -2.15 -6.26
C VAL A 188 -21.79 -0.78 -5.97
N TYR A 189 -21.06 0.00 -5.18
CA TYR A 189 -21.25 1.42 -4.97
C TYR A 189 -20.04 2.15 -5.55
N SER A 190 -20.20 2.75 -6.73
CA SER A 190 -19.10 3.40 -7.43
C SER A 190 -19.46 4.83 -7.82
N MET A 191 -18.57 5.78 -7.50
CA MET A 191 -18.64 7.17 -7.93
C MET A 191 -17.35 7.55 -8.65
N VAL A 192 -17.48 8.11 -9.86
CA VAL A 192 -16.36 8.64 -10.64
C VAL A 192 -16.65 10.11 -10.96
N THR A 193 -15.80 11.00 -10.46
CA THR A 193 -15.86 12.44 -10.72
C THR A 193 -14.62 12.88 -11.47
N THR A 194 -14.78 13.47 -12.65
CA THR A 194 -13.68 14.12 -13.38
C THR A 194 -14.15 15.33 -14.18
N SER A 195 -13.19 16.21 -14.50
CA SER A 195 -13.34 17.33 -15.44
C SER A 195 -13.02 16.97 -16.90
N ASP A 196 -12.45 15.79 -17.18
CA ASP A 196 -12.11 15.33 -18.54
C ASP A 196 -12.80 13.99 -18.90
N SER A 197 -12.05 12.98 -19.29
CA SER A 197 -12.55 11.78 -19.96
C SER A 197 -12.76 10.62 -18.99
N VAL A 198 -13.89 9.92 -19.11
CA VAL A 198 -14.20 8.73 -18.29
C VAL A 198 -14.41 7.51 -19.17
N TYR A 199 -13.66 6.46 -18.87
CA TYR A 199 -13.98 5.09 -19.22
C TYR A 199 -14.20 4.30 -17.92
N SER A 200 -15.45 3.98 -17.61
CA SER A 200 -15.81 3.18 -16.44
C SER A 200 -16.61 1.95 -16.85
N MET A 201 -16.20 0.78 -16.38
CA MET A 201 -16.91 -0.48 -16.57
C MET A 201 -17.19 -1.13 -15.21
N VAL A 202 -18.46 -1.41 -14.94
CA VAL A 202 -18.89 -2.15 -13.74
C VAL A 202 -19.55 -3.45 -14.18
N THR A 203 -19.03 -4.57 -13.71
CA THR A 203 -19.60 -5.91 -13.94
C THR A 203 -19.95 -6.52 -12.58
N THR A 204 -21.23 -6.87 -12.39
CA THR A 204 -21.68 -7.58 -11.20
C THR A 204 -22.74 -8.63 -11.55
N SER A 205 -22.83 -9.69 -10.74
CA SER A 205 -23.93 -10.66 -10.79
C SER A 205 -25.18 -10.21 -10.02
N ASP A 206 -25.10 -9.13 -9.24
CA ASP A 206 -26.20 -8.58 -8.45
C ASP A 206 -26.50 -7.11 -8.84
N SER A 207 -26.31 -6.15 -7.92
CA SER A 207 -26.86 -4.81 -8.00
C SER A 207 -25.78 -3.74 -8.16
N VAL A 208 -26.02 -2.77 -9.05
CA VAL A 208 -25.15 -1.59 -9.24
C VAL A 208 -25.88 -0.35 -8.73
N TYR A 209 -25.24 0.37 -7.81
CA TYR A 209 -25.70 1.64 -7.28
C TYR A 209 -24.76 2.77 -7.74
N PRO A 210 -25.07 3.45 -8.85
CA PRO A 210 -24.38 4.68 -9.24
C PRO A 210 -24.81 5.82 -8.31
N TRP A 211 -23.85 6.59 -7.80
CA TRP A 211 -24.09 7.77 -6.98
C TRP A 211 -23.54 9.01 -7.68
#